data_AF-A0A7S6MFB9-F1
#
_entry.id   AF-A0A7S6MFB9-F1
#
_cell.length_a   1.000
_cell.length_b   1.000
_cell.length_c   1.000
_cell.angle_alpha   90.00
_cell.angle_beta   90.00
_cell.angle_gamma   90.00
#
_symmetry.space_group_name_H-M   'P 1'
#
loop_
_entity.id
_entity.type
_entity.pdbx_description
1 polymer ?
#
loop_
_entity_poly.entity_id
_entity_poly.type
_entity_poly.pdbx_seq_one_letter_code
_entity_poly.pdbx_strand_id
1 'polypeptide(L)'
;MLATLHIMRAVVRDALHSPLLHSLASRISSHVHSRDPIDHLRAVARFLGAAVSFKADPFGVEHLRTPEQLIEEIEQHGNVAADCDDLAMLAAALIRSIGLEPYFVVAGRTQRLTHVFPAARVRGGAIIPMDVQEGLPVGRWPEGVARQVVFRAI
;
A
#
# COMPACT_ATOMS: atom_id res chain seq x y z
N MET A 1 2.36 1.58 16.83
CA MET A 1 1.60 2.43 15.88
C MET A 1 2.32 3.70 15.46
N LEU A 2 2.46 4.78 16.26
CA LEU A 2 3.21 5.95 15.75
C LEU A 2 4.68 5.59 15.44
N ALA A 3 5.33 4.83 16.33
CA ALA A 3 6.67 4.29 16.09
C ALA A 3 6.70 3.39 14.84
N THR A 4 5.76 2.44 14.73
CA THR A 4 5.56 1.58 13.55
C THR A 4 5.50 2.39 12.25
N LEU A 5 4.67 3.44 12.16
CA LEU A 5 4.53 4.25 10.95
C LEU A 5 5.84 4.92 10.51
N HIS A 6 6.70 5.29 11.46
CA HIS A 6 8.01 5.86 11.13
C HIS A 6 8.97 4.79 10.59
N ILE A 7 8.91 3.57 11.15
CA ILE A 7 9.66 2.41 10.64
C ILE A 7 9.17 2.05 9.23
N MET A 8 7.85 1.94 9.02
CA MET A 8 7.25 1.69 7.71
C MET A 8 7.68 2.74 6.69
N ARG A 9 7.69 4.04 7.05
CA ARG A 9 8.20 5.10 6.17
C ARG A 9 9.67 4.88 5.82
N ALA A 10 10.51 4.49 6.77
CA ALA A 10 11.92 4.21 6.52
C ALA A 10 12.08 3.04 5.54
N VAL A 11 11.33 1.95 5.75
CA VAL A 11 11.28 0.78 4.85
C VAL A 11 10.81 1.17 3.44
N VAL A 12 9.75 1.97 3.32
CA VAL A 12 9.26 2.44 2.01
C VAL A 12 10.31 3.29 1.30
N ARG A 13 11.00 4.19 2.01
CA ARG A 13 12.06 5.03 1.42
C ARG A 13 13.24 4.19 0.93
N ASP A 14 13.67 3.21 1.71
CA ASP A 14 14.74 2.29 1.35
C ASP A 14 14.39 1.48 0.08
N ALA A 15 13.17 0.95 0.02
CA ALA A 15 12.67 0.20 -1.12
C ALA A 15 12.67 1.00 -2.45
N LEU A 16 12.68 2.34 -2.41
CA LEU A 16 12.78 3.18 -3.62
C LEU A 16 14.12 3.04 -4.35
N HIS A 17 15.11 2.37 -3.76
CA HIS A 17 16.37 2.05 -4.42
C HIS A 17 16.36 0.68 -5.10
N SER A 18 15.30 -0.13 -4.93
CA SER A 18 15.22 -1.49 -5.47
C SER A 18 14.92 -1.48 -6.99
N PRO A 19 15.78 -2.11 -7.81
CA PRO A 19 15.49 -2.33 -9.23
C PRO A 19 14.24 -3.20 -9.45
N LEU A 20 13.97 -4.15 -8.54
CA LEU A 20 12.80 -5.02 -8.61
C LEU A 20 11.51 -4.22 -8.48
N LEU A 21 11.46 -3.26 -7.54
CA LEU A 21 10.33 -2.35 -7.38
C LEU A 21 10.07 -1.54 -8.65
N HIS A 22 11.11 -0.95 -9.24
CA HIS A 22 10.97 -0.13 -10.45
C HIS A 22 10.53 -0.96 -11.66
N SER A 23 11.06 -2.17 -11.81
CA SER A 23 10.66 -3.12 -12.85
C SER A 23 9.18 -3.49 -12.73
N LEU A 24 8.75 -3.86 -11.51
CA LEU A 24 7.36 -4.20 -11.24
C LEU A 24 6.42 -3.01 -11.49
N ALA A 25 6.76 -1.82 -10.98
CA ALA A 25 5.96 -0.61 -11.21
C ALA A 25 5.82 -0.30 -12.71
N SER A 26 6.90 -0.42 -13.48
CA SER A 26 6.88 -0.22 -14.94
C SER A 26 5.97 -1.23 -15.63
N ARG A 27 5.98 -2.49 -15.21
CA ARG A 27 5.12 -3.56 -15.76
C ARG A 27 3.64 -3.38 -15.40
N ILE A 28 3.33 -2.89 -14.20
CA ILE A 28 1.96 -2.53 -13.80
C ILE A 28 1.46 -1.38 -14.68
N SER A 29 2.27 -0.34 -14.87
CA SER A 29 1.89 0.86 -15.62
C SER A 29 1.92 0.69 -17.14
N SER A 30 2.61 -0.32 -17.70
CA SER A 30 2.76 -0.49 -19.16
C SER A 30 1.44 -0.68 -19.92
N HIS A 31 0.40 -1.15 -19.22
CA HIS A 31 -0.94 -1.37 -19.77
C HIS A 31 -1.89 -0.18 -19.55
N VAL A 32 -1.43 0.88 -18.88
CA VAL A 32 -2.23 2.07 -18.58
C VAL A 32 -1.90 3.17 -19.59
N HIS A 33 -2.73 3.31 -20.63
CA HIS A 33 -2.55 4.33 -21.67
C HIS A 33 -2.98 5.74 -21.23
N SER A 34 -3.80 5.83 -20.17
CA SER A 34 -4.29 7.08 -19.61
C SER A 34 -3.20 7.83 -18.85
N ARG A 35 -3.22 9.16 -18.94
CA ARG A 35 -2.40 10.05 -18.08
C ARG A 35 -3.10 10.39 -16.76
N ASP A 36 -4.26 9.79 -16.50
CA ASP A 36 -5.00 9.99 -15.25
C ASP A 36 -4.32 9.23 -14.10
N PRO A 37 -3.85 9.93 -13.05
CA PRO A 37 -3.31 9.31 -11.83
C PRO A 37 -4.18 8.19 -11.24
N ILE A 38 -5.50 8.32 -11.33
CA ILE A 38 -6.43 7.36 -10.75
C ILE A 38 -6.37 6.01 -11.48
N ASP A 39 -6.15 6.02 -12.80
CA ASP A 39 -6.04 4.77 -13.57
C ASP A 39 -4.77 3.99 -13.24
N HIS A 40 -3.66 4.69 -12.98
CA HIS A 40 -2.43 4.07 -12.48
C HIS A 40 -2.64 3.49 -11.06
N LEU A 41 -3.34 4.22 -10.19
CA LEU A 41 -3.66 3.74 -8.84
C LEU A 41 -4.56 2.50 -8.88
N ARG A 42 -5.55 2.46 -9.78
CA ARG A 42 -6.39 1.28 -10.03
C ARG A 42 -5.59 0.08 -10.55
N ALA A 43 -4.58 0.31 -11.38
CA ALA A 43 -3.71 -0.76 -11.86
C ALA A 43 -2.89 -1.37 -10.71
N VAL A 44 -2.35 -0.54 -9.82
CA VAL A 44 -1.68 -0.99 -8.59
C VAL A 44 -2.65 -1.77 -7.70
N ALA A 45 -3.85 -1.23 -7.43
CA ALA A 45 -4.86 -1.90 -6.61
C ALA A 45 -5.24 -3.29 -7.15
N ARG A 46 -5.44 -3.39 -8.47
CA ARG A 46 -5.76 -4.66 -9.14
C ARG A 46 -4.63 -5.66 -9.08
N PHE A 47 -3.38 -5.22 -9.27
CA PHE A 47 -2.21 -6.09 -9.11
C PHE A 47 -2.15 -6.63 -7.68
N LEU A 48 -2.23 -5.76 -6.68
CA LEU A 48 -2.17 -6.16 -5.27
C LEU A 48 -3.32 -7.08 -4.88
N GLY A 49 -4.54 -6.81 -5.34
CA GLY A 49 -5.71 -7.66 -5.05
C GLY A 49 -5.62 -9.05 -5.70
N ALA A 50 -4.78 -9.23 -6.72
CA ALA A 50 -4.51 -10.53 -7.33
C ALA A 50 -3.28 -11.23 -6.74
N ALA A 51 -2.25 -10.47 -6.35
CA ALA A 51 -0.97 -11.00 -5.89
C ALA A 51 -0.89 -11.21 -4.37
N VAL A 52 -1.76 -10.57 -3.58
CA VAL A 52 -1.67 -10.60 -2.11
C VAL A 52 -2.90 -11.29 -1.50
N SER A 53 -2.64 -12.32 -0.71
CA SER A 53 -3.62 -12.96 0.17
C SER A 53 -3.46 -12.42 1.59
N PHE A 54 -4.51 -11.86 2.17
CA PHE A 54 -4.41 -11.32 3.53
C PHE A 54 -4.20 -12.43 4.57
N LYS A 55 -3.21 -12.25 5.44
CA LYS A 55 -2.93 -13.12 6.58
C LYS A 55 -2.39 -12.29 7.74
N ALA A 56 -3.11 -12.27 8.84
CA ALA A 56 -2.65 -11.59 10.06
C ALA A 56 -1.38 -12.24 10.62
N ASP A 57 -0.54 -11.43 11.25
CA ASP A 57 0.64 -11.88 11.95
C ASP A 57 0.32 -12.89 13.07
N PRO A 58 1.27 -13.79 13.40
CA PRO A 58 1.17 -14.62 14.59
C PRO A 58 0.95 -13.77 15.85
N PHE A 59 0.20 -14.31 16.80
CA PHE A 59 -0.12 -13.60 18.03
C PHE A 59 1.14 -13.15 18.79
N GLY A 60 1.23 -11.85 19.07
CA GLY A 60 2.30 -11.26 19.88
C GLY A 60 3.57 -10.90 19.12
N VAL A 61 3.59 -11.00 17.79
CA VAL A 61 4.72 -10.61 16.94
C VAL A 61 4.24 -9.58 15.91
N GLU A 62 4.96 -8.45 15.79
CA GLU A 62 4.78 -7.47 14.71
C GLU A 62 5.94 -7.70 13.75
N HIS A 63 5.66 -8.29 12.59
CA HIS A 63 6.68 -8.63 11.60
C HIS A 63 6.51 -7.75 10.37
N LEU A 64 7.51 -6.91 10.11
CA LEU A 64 7.54 -6.06 8.93
C LEU A 64 8.45 -6.69 7.87
N ARG A 65 7.87 -7.08 6.74
CA ARG A 65 8.63 -7.48 5.56
C ARG A 65 8.82 -6.30 4.62
N THR A 66 9.99 -6.26 4.00
CA THR A 66 10.31 -5.21 3.03
C THR A 66 9.50 -5.42 1.74
N PRO A 67 9.19 -4.34 1.00
CA PRO A 67 8.59 -4.45 -0.32
C PRO A 67 9.39 -5.36 -1.27
N GLU A 68 10.72 -5.35 -1.18
CA GLU A 68 11.58 -6.19 -2.02
C GLU A 68 11.36 -7.68 -1.75
N GLN A 69 11.32 -8.11 -0.48
CA GLN A 69 11.01 -9.48 -0.10
C GLN A 69 9.63 -9.92 -0.64
N LEU A 70 8.61 -9.07 -0.51
CA LEU A 70 7.27 -9.38 -1.01
C LEU A 70 7.25 -9.51 -2.54
N ILE A 71 8.00 -8.66 -3.24
CA ILE A 71 8.12 -8.73 -4.70
C ILE A 71 8.81 -10.04 -5.11
N GLU A 72 9.90 -10.42 -4.45
CA GLU A 72 10.58 -11.69 -4.71
C GLU A 72 9.65 -12.89 -4.53
N GLU A 73 8.90 -12.94 -3.43
CA GLU A 73 7.90 -13.99 -3.18
C GLU A 73 6.81 -14.02 -4.27
N ILE A 74 6.31 -12.86 -4.69
CA ILE A 74 5.32 -12.75 -5.78
C ILE A 74 5.89 -13.24 -7.11
N GLU A 75 7.13 -12.86 -7.48
CA GLU A 75 7.73 -13.33 -8.74
C GLU A 75 7.98 -14.86 -8.71
N GLN A 76 8.31 -15.42 -7.55
CA GLN A 76 8.60 -16.85 -7.39
C GLN A 76 7.33 -17.72 -7.36
N HIS A 77 6.25 -17.23 -6.75
CA HIS A 77 5.07 -18.05 -6.46
C HIS A 77 3.80 -17.58 -7.15
N GLY A 78 3.80 -16.37 -7.73
CA GLY A 78 2.64 -15.71 -8.30
C GLY A 78 1.73 -15.05 -7.24
N ASN A 79 1.98 -15.31 -5.95
CA ASN A 79 1.27 -14.70 -4.84
C ASN A 79 2.12 -14.63 -3.57
N VAL A 80 1.67 -13.83 -2.60
CA VAL A 80 2.25 -13.73 -1.26
C VAL A 80 1.16 -13.63 -0.21
N ALA A 81 1.38 -14.22 0.97
CA ALA A 81 0.56 -13.95 2.14
C ALA A 81 1.11 -12.74 2.89
N ALA A 82 0.28 -11.72 3.15
CA ALA A 82 0.72 -10.48 3.82
C ALA A 82 -0.34 -9.90 4.75
N ASP A 83 0.12 -9.17 5.76
CA ASP A 83 -0.74 -8.46 6.70
C ASP A 83 -1.03 -7.03 6.20
N CYS A 84 -1.61 -6.17 7.05
CA CYS A 84 -1.95 -4.80 6.67
C CYS A 84 -0.73 -3.90 6.52
N ASP A 85 0.31 -4.08 7.35
CA ASP A 85 1.50 -3.23 7.32
C ASP A 85 2.34 -3.55 6.08
N ASP A 86 2.55 -4.83 5.80
CA ASP A 86 3.24 -5.34 4.62
C ASP A 86 2.61 -4.84 3.32
N LEU A 87 1.28 -5.02 3.17
CA LEU A 87 0.54 -4.57 2.00
C LEU A 87 0.62 -3.04 1.85
N ALA A 88 0.46 -2.29 2.96
CA ALA A 88 0.52 -0.84 2.93
C ALA A 88 1.90 -0.35 2.49
N MET A 89 2.99 -0.96 2.98
CA MET A 89 4.36 -0.60 2.59
C MET A 89 4.64 -0.89 1.11
N LEU A 90 4.30 -2.09 0.62
CA LEU A 90 4.48 -2.43 -0.79
C LEU A 90 3.69 -1.49 -1.69
N ALA A 91 2.42 -1.25 -1.35
CA ALA A 91 1.58 -0.33 -2.08
C ALA A 91 2.13 1.11 -2.10
N ALA A 92 2.60 1.62 -0.97
CA ALA A 92 3.19 2.95 -0.88
C ALA A 92 4.46 3.08 -1.75
N ALA A 93 5.31 2.05 -1.77
CA ALA A 93 6.50 2.00 -2.60
C ALA A 93 6.15 1.99 -4.11
N LEU A 94 5.12 1.23 -4.50
CA LEU A 94 4.61 1.21 -5.87
C LEU A 94 3.97 2.55 -6.26
N ILE A 95 3.12 3.12 -5.41
CA ILE A 95 2.50 4.45 -5.60
C ILE A 95 3.58 5.52 -5.83
N ARG A 96 4.67 5.46 -5.04
CA ARG A 96 5.79 6.38 -5.23
C ARG A 96 6.51 6.16 -6.56
N SER A 97 6.74 4.91 -6.94
CA SER A 97 7.40 4.55 -8.20
C SER A 97 6.62 4.96 -9.44
N ILE A 98 5.28 4.99 -9.38
CA ILE A 98 4.42 5.53 -10.46
C ILE A 98 4.29 7.07 -10.43
N GLY A 99 5.04 7.75 -9.56
CA GLY A 99 5.15 9.21 -9.54
C GLY A 99 4.11 9.93 -8.68
N LEU A 100 3.37 9.23 -7.82
CA LEU A 100 2.42 9.84 -6.88
C LEU A 100 3.03 9.95 -5.48
N GLU A 101 2.42 10.79 -4.61
CA GLU A 101 2.85 10.87 -3.22
C GLU A 101 2.03 9.89 -2.37
N PRO A 102 2.65 8.86 -1.77
CA PRO A 102 1.95 7.89 -0.95
C PRO A 102 1.69 8.39 0.48
N TYR A 103 0.59 7.88 1.05
CA TYR A 103 0.16 8.09 2.42
C TYR A 103 -0.27 6.75 3.01
N PHE A 104 -0.11 6.62 4.33
CA PHE A 104 -0.77 5.61 5.13
C PHE A 104 -2.01 6.21 5.76
N VAL A 105 -3.14 5.55 5.62
CA VAL A 105 -4.34 5.83 6.40
C VAL A 105 -4.41 4.78 7.49
N VAL A 106 -4.41 5.24 8.74
CA VAL A 106 -4.61 4.36 9.90
C VAL A 106 -5.99 4.60 10.46
N ALA A 107 -6.80 3.55 10.52
CA ALA A 107 -8.21 3.63 10.88
C ALA A 107 -8.57 2.67 12.02
N GLY A 108 -9.63 3.02 12.74
CA GLY A 108 -10.25 2.18 13.76
C GLY A 108 -11.76 2.35 13.75
N ARG A 109 -12.49 1.23 13.89
CA ARG A 109 -13.94 1.24 14.18
C ARG A 109 -14.26 1.65 15.62
N THR A 110 -13.22 1.84 16.44
CA THR A 110 -13.28 2.42 17.79
C THR A 110 -12.22 3.54 17.89
N GLN A 111 -12.02 4.10 19.08
CA GLN A 111 -10.94 5.07 19.32
C GLN A 111 -9.52 4.46 19.22
N ARG A 112 -9.41 3.13 19.22
CA ARG A 112 -8.18 2.40 18.95
C ARG A 112 -8.04 2.20 17.44
N LEU A 113 -6.91 2.65 16.87
CA LEU A 113 -6.60 2.35 15.47
C LEU A 113 -6.02 0.94 15.38
N THR A 114 -6.45 0.18 14.38
CA THR A 114 -6.18 -1.26 14.25
C THR A 114 -5.97 -1.71 12.81
N HIS A 115 -6.11 -0.81 11.85
CA HIS A 115 -5.99 -1.10 10.43
C HIS A 115 -5.17 -0.01 9.76
N VAL A 116 -4.28 -0.38 8.85
CA VAL A 116 -3.57 0.55 7.98
C VAL A 116 -3.78 0.16 6.53
N PHE A 117 -3.94 1.15 5.67
CA PHE A 117 -4.05 0.94 4.24
C PHE A 117 -3.42 2.11 3.46
N PRO A 118 -2.99 1.87 2.22
CA PRO A 118 -2.33 2.88 1.42
C PRO A 118 -3.34 3.90 0.84
N ALA A 119 -2.85 5.11 0.59
CA ALA A 119 -3.54 6.15 -0.14
C ALA A 119 -2.53 6.93 -0.99
N ALA A 120 -3.01 7.67 -1.98
CA ALA A 120 -2.17 8.52 -2.82
C ALA A 120 -2.74 9.95 -2.90
N ARG A 121 -1.86 10.95 -2.91
CA ARG A 121 -2.26 12.31 -3.31
C ARG A 121 -2.28 12.41 -4.83
N VAL A 122 -3.43 12.79 -5.38
CA VAL A 122 -3.60 13.03 -6.82
C VAL A 122 -3.64 14.53 -7.14
N ARG A 123 -3.72 14.87 -8.44
CA ARG A 123 -3.86 16.26 -8.90
C ARG A 123 -5.06 16.93 -8.21
N GLY A 124 -4.88 18.17 -7.76
CA GLY A 124 -5.87 18.90 -6.96
C GLY A 124 -5.75 18.72 -5.45
N GLY A 125 -4.79 17.88 -4.99
CA GLY A 125 -4.44 17.75 -3.57
C GLY A 125 -5.30 16.76 -2.77
N ALA A 126 -6.29 16.14 -3.40
CA ALA A 126 -7.11 15.12 -2.76
C ALA A 126 -6.29 13.86 -2.42
N ILE A 127 -6.56 13.28 -1.24
CA ILE A 127 -6.03 11.99 -0.81
C ILE A 127 -7.03 10.91 -1.21
N ILE A 128 -6.59 9.99 -2.06
CA ILE A 128 -7.40 8.92 -2.63
C ILE A 128 -7.03 7.61 -1.93
N PRO A 129 -7.93 7.02 -1.12
CA PRO A 129 -7.67 5.77 -0.43
C PRO A 129 -7.65 4.57 -1.39
N MET A 130 -6.90 3.54 -1.01
CA MET A 130 -6.79 2.28 -1.72
C MET A 130 -6.77 1.13 -0.70
N ASP A 131 -7.94 0.80 -0.14
CA ASP A 131 -8.07 -0.31 0.81
C ASP A 131 -8.38 -1.63 0.08
N VAL A 132 -7.32 -2.26 -0.43
CA VAL A 132 -7.40 -3.52 -1.18
C VAL A 132 -7.87 -4.67 -0.27
N GLN A 133 -7.49 -4.65 1.01
CA GLN A 133 -7.84 -5.70 1.99
C GLN A 133 -9.34 -5.80 2.20
N GLU A 134 -10.03 -4.66 2.32
CA GLU A 134 -11.49 -4.61 2.47
C GLU A 134 -12.22 -4.69 1.12
N GLY A 135 -11.50 -4.89 0.00
CA GLY A 135 -12.07 -5.00 -1.34
C GLY A 135 -12.75 -3.71 -1.84
N LEU A 136 -12.38 -2.56 -1.29
CA LEU A 136 -13.02 -1.30 -1.62
C LEU A 136 -12.52 -0.77 -2.97
N PRO A 137 -13.40 -0.18 -3.81
CA PRO A 137 -12.97 0.54 -4.99
C PRO A 137 -12.00 1.68 -4.63
N VAL A 138 -10.97 1.88 -5.45
CA VAL A 138 -10.05 3.02 -5.31
C VAL A 138 -10.83 4.34 -5.21
N GLY A 139 -10.53 5.12 -4.17
CA GLY A 139 -11.21 6.38 -3.86
C GLY A 139 -12.37 6.26 -2.87
N ARG A 140 -12.85 5.05 -2.57
CA ARG A 140 -13.87 4.83 -1.55
C ARG A 140 -13.23 4.69 -0.17
N TRP A 141 -13.66 5.55 0.75
CA TRP A 141 -13.25 5.46 2.16
C TRP A 141 -14.04 4.34 2.87
N PRO A 142 -13.42 3.62 3.82
CA PRO A 142 -14.12 2.65 4.65
C PRO A 142 -15.20 3.31 5.50
N GLU A 143 -16.34 2.63 5.63
CA GLU A 143 -17.47 3.08 6.45
C GLU A 143 -17.31 2.66 7.92
N GLY A 144 -18.02 3.34 8.83
CA GLY A 144 -17.99 3.01 10.26
C GLY A 144 -16.66 3.30 10.97
N VAL A 145 -15.80 4.14 10.39
CA VAL A 145 -14.55 4.58 11.01
C VAL A 145 -14.83 5.60 12.10
N ALA A 146 -14.50 5.26 13.34
CA ALA A 146 -14.66 6.14 14.50
C ALA A 146 -13.46 7.07 14.70
N ARG A 147 -12.27 6.64 14.26
CA ARG A 147 -11.04 7.43 14.33
C ARG A 147 -10.14 7.10 13.14
N GLN A 148 -9.55 8.14 12.55
CA GLN A 148 -8.57 8.00 11.47
C GLN A 148 -7.41 8.98 11.61
N VAL A 149 -6.26 8.57 11.10
CA VAL A 149 -5.06 9.39 10.96
C VAL A 149 -4.50 9.19 9.56
N VAL A 150 -4.17 10.29 8.89
CA VAL A 150 -3.50 10.27 7.58
C VAL A 150 -2.05 10.66 7.80
N PHE A 151 -1.13 9.79 7.38
CA PHE A 151 0.31 9.93 7.61
C PHE A 151 1.05 9.86 6.29
N ARG A 152 1.94 10.81 6.01
CA ARG A 152 2.74 10.78 4.76
C ARG A 152 3.70 9.60 4.79
N ALA A 153 3.71 8.77 3.74
CA ALA A 153 4.49 7.53 3.74
C ALA A 153 5.96 7.73 3.30
N ILE A 154 6.35 8.95 2.91
CA ILE A 154 7.72 9.35 2.55
C ILE A 154 8.08 10.74 3.07
#